data_AF-A0A7X4CZ11-F1
#
_entry.id   AF-A0A7X4CZ11-F1
#
_cell.length_a   1.000
_cell.length_b   1.000
_cell.length_c   1.000
_cell.angle_alpha   90.00
_cell.angle_beta   90.00
_cell.angle_gamma   90.00
#
_symmetry.space_group_name_H-M   'P 1'
#
loop_
_entity.id
_entity.type
_entity.pdbx_description
1 polymer ?
#
loop_
_entity_poly.entity_id
_entity_poly.type
_entity_poly.pdbx_seq_one_letter_code
_entity_poly.pdbx_strand_id
1 'polypeptide(L)'
;DAVCWRGAAGRLAVEPEDGLEVIATGRLTTYAGRSKYQIVIEALEAAGEGALLKLLEERRRKLAAEGLFDESRKKPLPFLPAVIGVVTSPTGAVIRDILHRLEDRFPRHVLLWSVRVQGDSAAGEVAAAIEGFNAIRGDSGVPRPDLLIVARGGGSIEDLWPFNEEEVVRAAAASDIPLISAVGHETDTTLIDHAADRRAPTPTAAAEIAVPVRSELVAQILDDGRRLVSAMGRLREEYRLRLEAAGSGLPDPRSLIGIKTQQLDDRAERLNLGLRSLVREKRSAADRCGAGIRPAALVQLVNRRRDRAAELGARLQPQMARRLAELGERLEQRGKLLESFSYNRVLDRGFALVQDRHGQPVTDTARATAAGRVTLRFKDGSLPARIEAGDGGAAGYAKKPRPRSKPTPDKDQGSLL
;
A
#
# COMPACT_ATOMS: atom_id res chain seq x y z
N ASP A 1 87.32 -62.53 42.80
CA ASP A 1 87.79 -61.13 42.58
C ASP A 1 88.13 -60.93 41.11
N ALA A 2 87.86 -59.75 40.56
CA ALA A 2 88.24 -59.39 39.20
C ALA A 2 89.35 -58.35 39.26
N VAL A 3 90.41 -58.52 38.46
CA VAL A 3 91.56 -57.60 38.45
C VAL A 3 91.90 -57.22 37.01
N CYS A 4 92.06 -55.91 36.81
CA CYS A 4 92.55 -55.35 35.56
C CYS A 4 93.91 -54.70 35.81
N TRP A 5 94.95 -55.18 35.13
CA TRP A 5 96.29 -54.59 35.23
C TRP A 5 96.36 -53.27 34.47
N ARG A 6 97.20 -52.33 34.92
CA ARG A 6 97.33 -50.99 34.33
C ARG A 6 97.54 -50.98 32.81
N GLY A 7 98.26 -51.96 32.27
CA GLY A 7 98.49 -52.10 30.82
C GLY A 7 97.33 -52.68 30.01
N ALA A 8 96.36 -53.33 30.67
CA ALA A 8 95.09 -53.76 30.08
C ALA A 8 93.99 -52.69 30.27
N ALA A 9 93.97 -51.99 31.41
CA ALA A 9 92.99 -50.96 31.73
C ALA A 9 92.93 -49.84 30.69
N GLY A 10 94.08 -49.36 30.20
CA GLY A 10 94.13 -48.32 29.16
C GLY A 10 93.72 -48.78 27.75
N ARG A 11 93.44 -50.07 27.56
CA ARG A 11 93.00 -50.67 26.28
C ARG A 11 91.55 -51.18 26.33
N LEU A 12 90.85 -50.95 27.43
CA LEU A 12 89.44 -51.32 27.55
C LEU A 12 88.61 -50.40 26.64
N ALA A 13 87.61 -50.97 25.96
CA ALA A 13 86.69 -50.23 25.11
C ALA A 13 85.71 -49.36 25.92
N VAL A 14 85.50 -49.71 27.21
CA VAL A 14 84.58 -49.05 28.13
C VAL A 14 85.32 -48.74 29.43
N GLU A 15 85.19 -47.51 29.92
CA GLU A 15 85.69 -47.11 31.23
C GLU A 15 84.70 -47.59 32.31
N PRO A 16 85.14 -48.41 33.29
CA PRO A 16 84.25 -48.95 34.29
C PRO A 16 83.77 -47.87 35.27
N GLU A 17 82.46 -47.62 35.30
CA GLU A 17 81.77 -46.73 36.23
C GLU A 17 81.00 -47.55 37.28
N ASP A 18 80.83 -47.01 38.49
CA ASP A 18 80.03 -47.68 39.54
C ASP A 18 78.58 -47.87 39.08
N GLY A 19 78.11 -49.13 39.10
CA GLY A 19 76.76 -49.52 38.67
C GLY A 19 76.64 -49.97 37.20
N LEU A 20 77.74 -49.94 36.44
CA LEU A 20 77.77 -50.43 35.06
C LEU A 20 77.82 -51.97 35.03
N GLU A 21 76.82 -52.60 34.41
CA GLU A 21 76.88 -54.02 34.08
C GLU A 21 77.84 -54.23 32.90
N VAL A 22 78.69 -55.25 33.00
CA VAL A 22 79.77 -55.49 32.03
C VAL A 22 79.97 -56.97 31.76
N ILE A 23 80.22 -57.32 30.52
CA ILE A 23 80.73 -58.63 30.11
C ILE A 23 82.24 -58.53 30.14
N ALA A 24 82.86 -59.22 31.10
CA ALA A 24 84.30 -59.29 31.24
C ALA A 24 84.83 -60.60 30.64
N THR A 25 85.70 -60.50 29.64
CA THR A 25 86.41 -61.64 29.05
C THR A 25 87.85 -61.64 29.55
N GLY A 26 88.34 -62.80 30.01
CA GLY A 26 89.68 -62.90 30.56
C GLY A 26 90.05 -64.29 31.04
N ARG A 27 91.18 -64.40 31.73
CA ARG A 27 91.71 -65.68 32.23
C ARG A 27 91.46 -65.85 33.72
N LEU A 28 90.98 -67.03 34.12
CA LEU A 28 90.90 -67.42 35.51
C LEU A 28 92.27 -67.85 36.04
N THR A 29 92.66 -67.29 37.18
CA THR A 29 93.90 -67.57 37.90
C THR A 29 93.60 -67.80 39.37
N THR A 30 94.49 -68.51 40.07
CA THR A 30 94.39 -68.75 41.51
C THR A 30 95.48 -67.96 42.22
N TYR A 31 95.11 -67.21 43.26
CA TYR A 31 96.07 -66.48 44.07
C TYR A 31 96.63 -67.42 45.15
N ALA A 32 97.87 -67.87 45.00
CA ALA A 32 98.46 -68.92 45.83
C ALA A 32 98.45 -68.65 47.36
N GLY A 33 98.31 -67.40 47.80
CA GLY A 33 98.28 -67.02 49.22
C GLY A 33 96.87 -66.96 49.86
N ARG A 34 95.80 -67.01 49.06
CA ARG A 34 94.40 -67.02 49.54
C ARG A 34 93.63 -67.86 48.53
N SER A 35 93.19 -69.07 48.89
CA SER A 35 92.48 -70.05 48.04
C SER A 35 91.17 -69.51 47.42
N LYS A 36 91.27 -68.47 46.59
CA LYS A 36 90.21 -67.74 45.91
C LYS A 36 90.56 -67.67 44.43
N TYR A 37 89.54 -67.86 43.61
CA TYR A 37 89.64 -67.67 42.17
C TYR A 37 89.59 -66.17 41.85
N GLN A 38 90.48 -65.75 40.95
CA GLN A 38 90.59 -64.40 40.44
C GLN A 38 90.53 -64.41 38.92
N ILE A 39 89.70 -63.56 38.33
CA ILE A 39 89.68 -63.34 36.88
C ILE A 39 90.57 -62.13 36.53
N VAL A 40 91.52 -62.34 35.63
CA VAL A 40 92.32 -61.26 35.04
C VAL A 40 91.62 -60.82 33.77
N ILE A 41 91.06 -59.60 33.79
CA ILE A 41 90.26 -59.04 32.70
C ILE A 41 91.20 -58.65 31.54
N GLU A 42 90.93 -59.17 30.35
CA GLU A 42 91.63 -58.83 29.10
C GLU A 42 90.78 -57.91 28.21
N ALA A 43 89.46 -58.10 28.21
CA ALA A 43 88.50 -57.24 27.51
C ALA A 43 87.26 -56.99 28.39
N LEU A 44 86.70 -55.79 28.27
CA LEU A 44 85.52 -55.35 29.00
C LEU A 44 84.56 -54.72 27.99
N GLU A 45 83.36 -55.28 27.89
CA GLU A 45 82.26 -54.76 27.09
C GLU A 45 81.13 -54.37 28.04
N ALA A 46 80.43 -53.27 27.76
CA ALA A 46 79.23 -52.95 28.53
C ALA A 46 78.18 -54.03 28.29
N ALA A 47 77.65 -54.61 29.37
CA ALA A 47 76.52 -55.51 29.30
C ALA A 47 75.23 -54.69 29.44
N GLY A 48 74.26 -54.94 28.57
CA GLY A 48 72.87 -54.62 28.82
C GLY A 48 72.33 -53.30 28.27
N GLU A 49 71.01 -53.18 28.39
CA GLU A 49 70.14 -52.08 27.91
C GLU A 49 70.62 -50.68 28.35
N GLY A 50 71.38 -50.57 29.44
CA GLY A 50 71.86 -49.29 30.00
C GLY A 50 72.78 -48.49 29.06
N ALA A 51 73.64 -49.14 28.28
CA ALA A 51 74.51 -48.44 27.32
C ALA A 51 73.72 -47.88 26.14
N LEU A 52 72.74 -48.65 25.65
CA LEU A 52 71.81 -48.23 24.61
C LEU A 52 70.92 -47.08 25.09
N LEU A 53 70.43 -47.13 26.32
CA LEU A 53 69.66 -46.03 26.92
C LEU A 53 70.47 -44.74 27.07
N LYS A 54 71.76 -44.83 27.45
CA LYS A 54 72.66 -43.67 27.51
C LYS A 54 72.84 -43.02 26.13
N LEU A 55 73.11 -43.83 25.10
CA LEU A 55 73.24 -43.36 23.72
C LEU A 55 71.92 -42.75 23.19
N LEU A 56 70.78 -43.35 23.53
CA LEU A 56 69.45 -42.86 23.17
C LEU A 56 69.20 -41.47 23.76
N GLU A 57 69.49 -41.28 25.04
CA GLU A 57 69.27 -40.02 25.74
C GLU A 57 70.22 -38.92 25.26
N GLU A 58 71.48 -39.25 24.97
CA GLU A 58 72.44 -38.34 24.35
C GLU A 58 71.97 -37.86 22.97
N ARG A 59 71.49 -38.79 22.11
CA ARG A 59 70.91 -38.45 20.80
C ARG A 59 69.63 -37.63 20.94
N ARG A 60 68.74 -38.02 21.86
CA ARG A 60 67.50 -37.28 22.15
C ARG A 60 67.82 -35.83 22.49
N ARG A 61 68.79 -35.60 23.38
CA ARG A 61 69.20 -34.26 23.79
C ARG A 61 69.81 -33.46 22.64
N LYS A 62 70.66 -34.09 21.81
CA LYS A 62 71.26 -33.45 20.62
C LYS A 62 70.17 -33.00 19.62
N LEU A 63 69.28 -33.91 19.24
CA LEU A 63 68.25 -33.63 18.23
C LEU A 63 67.14 -32.70 18.77
N ALA A 64 66.83 -32.76 20.06
CA ALA A 64 65.95 -31.81 20.73
C ALA A 64 66.54 -30.39 20.72
N ALA A 65 67.86 -30.24 20.94
CA ALA A 65 68.52 -28.94 20.88
C ALA A 65 68.50 -28.30 19.48
N GLU A 66 68.39 -29.12 18.43
CA GLU A 66 68.17 -28.66 17.05
C GLU A 66 66.71 -28.32 16.74
N GLY A 67 65.78 -28.53 17.69
CA GLY A 67 64.35 -28.25 17.52
C GLY A 67 63.62 -29.28 16.64
N LEU A 68 64.18 -30.47 16.42
CA LEU A 68 63.56 -31.51 15.59
C LEU A 68 62.29 -32.10 16.21
N PHE A 69 62.07 -31.90 17.51
CA PHE A 69 60.90 -32.40 18.26
C PHE A 69 59.90 -31.30 18.63
N ASP A 70 60.05 -30.09 18.09
CA ASP A 70 59.18 -28.96 18.42
C ASP A 70 57.75 -29.19 17.91
N GLU A 71 56.76 -29.06 18.81
CA GLU A 71 55.33 -29.19 18.46
C GLU A 71 54.90 -28.20 17.36
N SER A 72 55.54 -27.04 17.24
CA SER A 72 55.25 -26.06 16.19
C SER A 72 55.62 -26.51 14.78
N ARG A 73 56.46 -27.55 14.64
CA ARG A 73 56.83 -28.13 13.34
C ARG A 73 55.88 -29.24 12.89
N LYS A 74 55.09 -29.78 13.82
CA LYS A 74 54.19 -30.89 13.54
C LYS A 74 53.02 -30.44 12.68
N LYS A 75 52.70 -31.26 11.69
CA LYS A 75 51.67 -31.02 10.68
C LYS A 75 50.34 -31.62 11.14
N PRO A 76 49.21 -30.94 10.87
CA PRO A 76 47.90 -31.53 11.11
C PRO A 76 47.69 -32.71 10.16
N LEU A 77 47.14 -33.80 10.69
CA LEU A 77 46.77 -34.95 9.87
C LEU A 77 45.58 -34.60 8.96
N PRO A 78 45.56 -35.06 7.70
CA PRO A 78 44.39 -34.91 6.85
C PRO A 78 43.21 -35.66 7.46
N PHE A 79 42.03 -35.04 7.45
CA PHE A 79 40.82 -35.65 8.02
C PHE A 79 40.45 -36.98 7.33
N LEU A 80 40.63 -37.06 6.01
CA LEU A 80 40.39 -38.26 5.23
C LEU A 80 41.41 -38.35 4.08
N PRO A 81 42.59 -38.98 4.31
CA PRO A 81 43.59 -39.16 3.26
C PRO A 81 43.03 -40.04 2.13
N ALA A 82 43.30 -39.71 0.86
CA ALA A 82 42.94 -40.55 -0.26
C ALA A 82 43.92 -41.71 -0.43
N VAL A 83 45.22 -41.41 -0.24
CA VAL A 83 46.33 -42.37 -0.34
C VAL A 83 47.17 -42.36 0.93
N ILE A 84 47.40 -43.54 1.50
CA ILE A 84 48.23 -43.75 2.69
C ILE A 84 49.49 -44.51 2.27
N GLY A 85 50.66 -43.93 2.53
CA GLY A 85 51.94 -44.60 2.36
C GLY A 85 52.30 -45.36 3.63
N VAL A 86 52.66 -46.64 3.53
CA VAL A 86 53.06 -47.46 4.66
C VAL A 86 54.49 -47.93 4.44
N VAL A 87 55.36 -47.63 5.40
CA VAL A 87 56.76 -48.06 5.44
C VAL A 87 56.88 -49.20 6.46
N THR A 88 56.91 -50.44 5.98
CA THR A 88 57.05 -51.63 6.82
C THR A 88 57.45 -52.86 5.99
N SER A 89 57.64 -54.00 6.64
CA SER A 89 57.93 -55.28 5.98
C SER A 89 56.67 -55.89 5.34
N PRO A 90 56.77 -56.44 4.11
CA PRO A 90 55.63 -57.02 3.40
C PRO A 90 55.13 -58.35 4.00
N THR A 91 55.96 -59.05 4.77
CA THR A 91 55.67 -60.39 5.29
C THR A 91 55.12 -60.42 6.72
N GLY A 92 55.01 -59.25 7.38
CA GLY A 92 54.62 -59.15 8.81
C GLY A 92 53.11 -59.15 9.08
N ALA A 93 52.73 -59.42 10.34
CA ALA A 93 51.36 -59.21 10.83
C ALA A 93 50.95 -57.73 10.79
N VAL A 94 51.91 -56.84 11.05
CA VAL A 94 51.78 -55.37 11.08
C VAL A 94 51.03 -54.82 9.87
N ILE A 95 51.47 -55.15 8.65
CA ILE A 95 50.82 -54.65 7.44
C ILE A 95 49.40 -55.19 7.29
N ARG A 96 49.16 -56.45 7.67
CA ARG A 96 47.82 -57.07 7.61
C ARG A 96 46.88 -56.42 8.61
N ASP A 97 47.37 -56.09 9.79
CA ASP A 97 46.59 -55.43 10.84
C ASP A 97 46.19 -54.01 10.41
N ILE A 98 47.12 -53.25 9.81
CA ILE A 98 46.84 -51.93 9.23
C ILE A 98 45.79 -52.05 8.11
N LEU A 99 46.01 -52.95 7.15
CA LEU A 99 45.09 -53.13 6.01
C LEU A 99 43.70 -53.57 6.48
N HIS A 100 43.60 -54.54 7.39
CA HIS A 100 42.33 -55.00 7.93
C HIS A 100 41.60 -53.88 8.67
N ARG A 101 42.30 -53.07 9.46
CA ARG A 101 41.69 -51.98 10.21
C ARG A 101 41.23 -50.83 9.31
N LEU A 102 41.99 -50.52 8.26
CA LEU A 102 41.57 -49.56 7.24
C LEU A 102 40.33 -50.07 6.48
N GLU A 103 40.30 -51.34 6.09
CA GLU A 103 39.16 -51.95 5.38
C GLU A 103 37.88 -51.91 6.24
N ASP A 104 37.99 -52.20 7.53
CA ASP A 104 36.85 -52.18 8.47
C ASP A 104 36.37 -50.75 8.76
N ARG A 105 37.30 -49.80 8.97
CA ARG A 105 36.98 -48.44 9.44
C ARG A 105 36.63 -47.49 8.29
N PHE A 106 37.51 -47.37 7.30
CA PHE A 106 37.29 -46.57 6.09
C PHE A 106 38.30 -46.99 4.98
N PRO A 107 37.91 -47.85 4.03
CA PRO A 107 38.84 -48.38 3.02
C PRO A 107 39.50 -47.28 2.20
N ARG A 108 40.84 -47.18 2.20
CA ARG A 108 41.65 -46.20 1.46
C ARG A 108 42.70 -46.89 0.59
N HIS A 109 43.24 -46.17 -0.40
CA HIS A 109 44.33 -46.71 -1.20
C HIS A 109 45.63 -46.72 -0.39
N VAL A 110 46.30 -47.86 -0.33
CA VAL A 110 47.53 -48.04 0.45
C VAL A 110 48.69 -48.32 -0.50
N LEU A 111 49.76 -47.55 -0.36
CA LEU A 111 51.04 -47.76 -1.03
C LEU A 111 52.05 -48.32 -0.02
N LEU A 112 52.52 -49.54 -0.25
CA LEU A 112 53.52 -50.16 0.60
C LEU A 112 54.91 -49.91 0.04
N TRP A 113 55.78 -49.26 0.82
CA TRP A 113 57.22 -49.26 0.59
C TRP A 113 57.85 -50.34 1.45
N SER A 114 58.26 -51.44 0.81
CA SER A 114 58.84 -52.59 1.50
C SER A 114 60.22 -52.23 2.03
N VAL A 115 60.38 -52.29 3.36
CA VAL A 115 61.67 -52.09 4.04
C VAL A 115 61.93 -53.19 5.06
N ARG A 116 63.21 -53.42 5.36
CA ARG A 116 63.62 -54.16 6.56
C ARG A 116 63.37 -53.30 7.78
N VAL A 117 62.69 -53.88 8.77
CA VAL A 117 62.31 -53.17 10.00
C VAL A 117 63.23 -53.48 11.18
N GLN A 118 64.21 -54.35 11.00
CA GLN A 118 65.19 -54.77 12.01
C GLN A 118 66.56 -55.05 11.37
N GLY A 119 67.62 -54.94 12.18
CA GLY A 119 69.01 -55.11 11.76
C GLY A 119 69.66 -53.83 11.23
N ASP A 120 70.98 -53.89 11.01
CA ASP A 120 71.83 -52.71 10.80
C ASP A 120 71.48 -51.88 9.55
N SER A 121 70.87 -52.49 8.53
CA SER A 121 70.46 -51.80 7.31
C SER A 121 69.07 -51.18 7.37
N ALA A 122 68.30 -51.42 8.44
CA ALA A 122 66.90 -51.00 8.52
C ALA A 122 66.74 -49.48 8.57
N ALA A 123 67.63 -48.78 9.30
CA ALA A 123 67.55 -47.33 9.46
C ALA A 123 67.65 -46.61 8.10
N GLY A 124 68.66 -46.95 7.30
CA GLY A 124 68.86 -46.35 5.98
C GLY A 124 67.73 -46.66 5.00
N GLU A 125 67.15 -47.87 5.05
CA GLU A 125 66.00 -48.22 4.22
C GLU A 125 64.73 -47.45 4.62
N VAL A 126 64.47 -47.28 5.92
CA VAL A 126 63.34 -46.51 6.42
C VAL A 126 63.48 -45.03 6.04
N ALA A 127 64.66 -44.44 6.23
CA ALA A 127 64.93 -43.06 5.83
C ALA A 127 64.73 -42.86 4.31
N ALA A 128 65.30 -43.74 3.50
CA ALA A 128 65.16 -43.71 2.04
C ALA A 128 63.70 -43.91 1.59
N ALA A 129 62.89 -44.70 2.31
CA ALA A 129 61.48 -44.87 2.01
C ALA A 129 60.66 -43.61 2.31
N ILE A 130 60.93 -42.93 3.43
CA ILE A 130 60.28 -41.64 3.76
C ILE A 130 60.64 -40.59 2.70
N GLU A 131 61.91 -40.44 2.39
CA GLU A 131 62.38 -39.51 1.34
C GLU A 131 61.82 -39.88 -0.03
N GLY A 132 61.78 -41.18 -0.35
CA GLY A 132 61.23 -41.73 -1.58
C GLY A 132 59.77 -41.37 -1.78
N PHE A 133 58.92 -41.51 -0.75
CA PHE A 133 57.53 -41.07 -0.81
C PHE A 133 57.39 -39.56 -1.00
N ASN A 134 58.25 -38.77 -0.35
CA ASN A 134 58.26 -37.31 -0.52
C ASN A 134 58.71 -36.89 -1.94
N ALA A 135 59.55 -37.69 -2.60
CA ALA A 135 60.01 -37.46 -3.96
C ALA A 135 58.98 -37.84 -5.04
N ILE A 136 57.92 -38.58 -4.71
CA ILE A 136 56.86 -38.94 -5.67
C ILE A 136 56.14 -37.67 -6.15
N ARG A 137 56.26 -37.41 -7.45
CA ARG A 137 55.52 -36.37 -8.15
C ARG A 137 54.29 -37.00 -8.83
N GLY A 138 53.17 -36.27 -8.84
CA GLY A 138 51.87 -36.78 -9.31
C GLY A 138 51.79 -37.14 -10.81
N ASP A 139 52.86 -36.91 -11.56
CA ASP A 139 53.06 -37.27 -12.97
C ASP A 139 53.72 -38.64 -13.17
N SER A 140 54.25 -39.26 -12.12
CA SER A 140 55.00 -40.53 -12.17
C SER A 140 54.15 -41.80 -12.32
N GLY A 141 52.82 -41.66 -12.48
CA GLY A 141 51.87 -42.78 -12.55
C GLY A 141 51.58 -43.45 -11.19
N VAL A 142 52.35 -43.12 -10.15
CA VAL A 142 52.08 -43.50 -8.76
C VAL A 142 51.55 -42.26 -8.02
N PRO A 143 50.40 -42.33 -7.34
CA PRO A 143 49.88 -41.19 -6.61
C PRO A 143 50.75 -40.87 -5.39
N ARG A 144 50.99 -39.59 -5.13
CA ARG A 144 51.68 -39.15 -3.91
C ARG A 144 50.79 -39.43 -2.68
N PRO A 145 51.30 -40.03 -1.60
CA PRO A 145 50.54 -40.19 -0.36
C PRO A 145 50.18 -38.85 0.30
N ASP A 146 49.01 -38.81 0.93
CA ASP A 146 48.58 -37.68 1.77
C ASP A 146 49.02 -37.84 3.23
N LEU A 147 49.38 -39.07 3.61
CA LEU A 147 49.75 -39.49 4.96
C LEU A 147 50.73 -40.65 4.89
N LEU A 148 51.75 -40.65 5.74
CA LEU A 148 52.68 -41.76 5.93
C LEU A 148 52.45 -42.46 7.27
N ILE A 149 52.61 -43.78 7.28
CA ILE A 149 52.65 -44.60 8.50
C ILE A 149 53.97 -45.38 8.47
N VAL A 150 54.84 -45.13 9.45
CA VAL A 150 56.02 -45.96 9.70
C VAL A 150 55.66 -46.92 10.81
N ALA A 151 55.64 -48.22 10.51
CA ALA A 151 55.10 -49.21 11.44
C ALA A 151 56.03 -50.40 11.63
N ARG A 152 56.10 -50.86 12.88
CA ARG A 152 56.76 -52.09 13.30
C ARG A 152 55.93 -52.71 14.43
N GLY A 153 56.03 -54.03 14.59
CA GLY A 153 55.47 -54.72 15.74
C GLY A 153 56.38 -54.59 16.96
N GLY A 154 55.96 -55.19 18.07
CA GLY A 154 56.79 -55.30 19.27
C GLY A 154 58.16 -55.93 19.02
N GLY A 155 59.11 -55.58 19.89
CA GLY A 155 60.46 -56.13 19.89
C GLY A 155 61.22 -55.64 21.12
N SER A 156 62.42 -56.17 21.33
CA SER A 156 63.34 -55.63 22.35
C SER A 156 63.86 -54.24 21.93
N ILE A 157 64.58 -53.56 22.82
CA ILE A 157 65.14 -52.24 22.53
C ILE A 157 66.16 -52.27 21.38
N GLU A 158 66.93 -53.36 21.25
CA GLU A 158 67.88 -53.60 20.16
C GLU A 158 67.16 -53.72 18.83
N ASP A 159 66.02 -54.37 18.89
CA ASP A 159 65.13 -54.56 17.78
C ASP A 159 64.63 -53.20 17.28
N LEU A 160 64.09 -52.35 18.17
CA LEU A 160 63.57 -51.01 17.87
C LEU A 160 64.66 -49.97 17.56
N TRP A 161 65.94 -50.32 17.74
CA TRP A 161 67.06 -49.40 17.62
C TRP A 161 67.18 -48.65 16.27
N PRO A 162 66.88 -49.25 15.10
CA PRO A 162 66.96 -48.56 13.82
C PRO A 162 66.09 -47.29 13.74
N PHE A 163 65.02 -47.21 14.55
CA PHE A 163 64.12 -46.06 14.60
C PHE A 163 64.61 -44.94 15.54
N ASN A 164 65.71 -45.18 16.25
CA ASN A 164 66.45 -44.22 17.07
C ASN A 164 67.70 -43.68 16.37
N GLU A 165 67.97 -44.11 15.13
CA GLU A 165 69.08 -43.59 14.35
C GLU A 165 68.80 -42.18 13.82
N GLU A 166 69.86 -41.38 13.74
CA GLU A 166 69.76 -39.94 13.42
C GLU A 166 69.17 -39.72 12.01
N GLU A 167 69.50 -40.57 11.05
CA GLU A 167 69.00 -40.47 9.67
C GLU A 167 67.47 -40.63 9.57
N VAL A 168 66.89 -41.57 10.33
CA VAL A 168 65.43 -41.81 10.33
C VAL A 168 64.69 -40.64 10.97
N VAL A 169 65.21 -40.13 12.10
CA VAL A 169 64.63 -38.98 12.80
C VAL A 169 64.64 -37.74 11.92
N ARG A 170 65.75 -37.47 11.23
CA ARG A 170 65.86 -36.34 10.31
C ARG A 170 64.93 -36.50 9.10
N ALA A 171 64.85 -37.69 8.52
CA ALA A 171 63.93 -37.97 7.41
C ALA A 171 62.47 -37.75 7.82
N ALA A 172 62.07 -38.22 9.01
CA ALA A 172 60.72 -38.02 9.53
C ALA A 172 60.42 -36.53 9.78
N ALA A 173 61.31 -35.80 10.47
CA ALA A 173 61.11 -34.38 10.77
C ALA A 173 61.19 -33.45 9.55
N ALA A 174 61.84 -33.90 8.46
CA ALA A 174 61.91 -33.18 7.19
C ALA A 174 60.82 -33.60 6.19
N SER A 175 60.03 -34.64 6.49
CA SER A 175 59.00 -35.14 5.60
C SER A 175 57.97 -34.06 5.27
N ASP A 176 57.68 -33.84 3.99
CA ASP A 176 56.63 -32.93 3.53
C ASP A 176 55.23 -33.48 3.82
N ILE A 177 55.09 -34.80 3.70
CA ILE A 177 53.85 -35.55 3.96
C ILE A 177 53.74 -35.81 5.47
N PRO A 178 52.59 -35.56 6.12
CA PRO A 178 52.39 -35.88 7.53
C PRO A 178 52.69 -37.35 7.84
N LEU A 179 53.32 -37.63 8.98
CA LEU A 179 53.82 -38.95 9.36
C LEU A 179 53.29 -39.40 10.72
N ILE A 180 52.76 -40.63 10.75
CA ILE A 180 52.39 -41.35 11.97
C ILE A 180 53.48 -42.40 12.26
N SER A 181 54.07 -42.33 13.44
CA SER A 181 54.96 -43.39 13.94
C SER A 181 54.16 -44.42 14.74
N ALA A 182 54.35 -45.70 14.42
CA ALA A 182 53.67 -46.85 15.02
C ALA A 182 54.67 -47.98 15.27
N VAL A 183 55.79 -47.66 15.94
CA VAL A 183 56.95 -48.55 16.09
C VAL A 183 57.02 -49.18 17.47
N GLY A 184 56.70 -48.44 18.53
CA GLY A 184 56.79 -48.89 19.92
C GLY A 184 55.43 -49.14 20.57
N HIS A 185 55.45 -49.71 21.78
CA HIS A 185 54.29 -49.84 22.67
C HIS A 185 54.17 -48.66 23.63
N GLU A 186 53.19 -48.64 24.53
CA GLU A 186 53.00 -47.53 25.49
C GLU A 186 54.27 -47.18 26.29
N THR A 187 55.14 -48.15 26.59
CA THR A 187 56.39 -47.96 27.36
C THR A 187 57.62 -47.65 26.51
N ASP A 188 57.63 -48.05 25.24
CA ASP A 188 58.84 -48.09 24.42
C ASP A 188 58.80 -46.93 23.43
N THR A 189 59.16 -45.73 23.90
CA THR A 189 59.18 -44.53 23.05
C THR A 189 60.48 -44.43 22.27
N THR A 190 60.37 -44.27 20.96
CA THR A 190 61.51 -44.13 20.05
C THR A 190 61.71 -42.68 19.62
N LEU A 191 62.89 -42.32 19.10
CA LEU A 191 63.15 -40.95 18.66
C LEU A 191 62.29 -40.56 17.45
N ILE A 192 61.94 -41.50 16.56
CA ILE A 192 60.99 -41.24 15.49
C ILE A 192 59.59 -40.87 16.04
N ASP A 193 59.17 -41.42 17.18
CA ASP A 193 57.88 -41.06 17.80
C ASP A 193 57.83 -39.58 18.22
N HIS A 194 58.99 -39.02 18.59
CA HIS A 194 59.11 -37.60 18.93
C HIS A 194 59.15 -36.70 17.70
N ALA A 195 59.74 -37.19 16.61
CA ALA A 195 59.86 -36.47 15.34
C ALA A 195 58.60 -36.52 14.48
N ALA A 196 57.81 -37.58 14.60
CA ALA A 196 56.57 -37.77 13.88
C ALA A 196 55.51 -36.73 14.28
N ASP A 197 54.62 -36.41 13.33
CA ASP A 197 53.51 -35.50 13.58
C ASP A 197 52.50 -36.08 14.57
N ARG A 198 52.34 -37.41 14.53
CA ARG A 198 51.56 -38.17 15.52
C ARG A 198 52.22 -39.49 15.86
N ARG A 199 52.12 -39.85 17.14
CA ARG A 199 52.48 -41.15 17.66
C ARG A 199 51.24 -42.03 17.78
N ALA A 200 51.36 -43.28 17.36
CA ALA A 200 50.40 -44.35 17.60
C ALA A 200 51.06 -45.45 18.44
N PRO A 201 50.40 -45.95 19.50
CA PRO A 201 50.95 -47.00 20.36
C PRO A 201 50.96 -48.40 19.72
N THR A 202 50.24 -48.58 18.61
CA THR A 202 50.20 -49.84 17.86
C THR A 202 49.98 -49.57 16.37
N PRO A 203 50.33 -50.52 15.49
CA PRO A 203 50.00 -50.43 14.06
C PRO A 203 48.50 -50.28 13.79
N THR A 204 47.65 -50.98 14.56
CA THR A 204 46.20 -50.84 14.46
C THR A 204 45.73 -49.44 14.86
N ALA A 205 46.26 -48.88 15.95
CA ALA A 205 45.95 -47.52 16.38
C ALA A 205 46.38 -46.48 15.33
N ALA A 206 47.47 -46.73 14.60
CA ALA A 206 47.91 -45.85 13.52
C ALA A 206 46.86 -45.78 12.40
N ALA A 207 46.29 -46.92 12.00
CA ALA A 207 45.18 -46.97 11.06
C ALA A 207 43.92 -46.26 11.60
N GLU A 208 43.64 -46.38 12.91
CA GLU A 208 42.50 -45.70 13.53
C GLU A 208 42.63 -44.18 13.60
N ILE A 209 43.85 -43.68 13.81
CA ILE A 209 44.17 -42.26 13.81
C ILE A 209 44.17 -41.71 12.37
N ALA A 210 44.59 -42.53 11.40
CA ALA A 210 44.68 -42.14 10.00
C ALA A 210 43.32 -41.87 9.33
N VAL A 211 42.26 -42.57 9.74
CA VAL A 211 40.94 -42.47 9.09
C VAL A 211 39.76 -42.39 10.08
N PRO A 212 38.70 -41.63 9.76
CA PRO A 212 37.47 -41.57 10.55
C PRO A 212 36.67 -42.87 10.38
N VAL A 213 35.63 -43.04 11.19
CA VAL A 213 34.74 -44.21 11.09
C VAL A 213 33.68 -43.97 10.00
N ARG A 214 33.68 -44.80 8.94
CA ARG A 214 32.78 -44.64 7.79
C ARG A 214 31.30 -44.72 8.15
N SER A 215 30.92 -45.64 9.03
CA SER A 215 29.52 -45.84 9.44
C SER A 215 28.94 -44.63 10.17
N GLU A 216 29.74 -43.96 11.00
CA GLU A 216 29.37 -42.71 11.67
C GLU A 216 29.13 -41.58 10.67
N LEU A 217 30.02 -41.42 9.69
CA LEU A 217 29.87 -40.40 8.64
C LEU A 217 28.63 -40.65 7.77
N VAL A 218 28.35 -41.90 7.42
CA VAL A 218 27.12 -42.27 6.69
C VAL A 218 25.89 -41.96 7.54
N ALA A 219 25.90 -42.30 8.83
CA ALA A 219 24.80 -42.00 9.74
C ALA A 219 24.55 -40.49 9.86
N GLN A 220 25.62 -39.69 9.96
CA GLN A 220 25.57 -38.24 10.02
C GLN A 220 24.94 -37.64 8.74
N ILE A 221 25.38 -38.08 7.56
CA ILE A 221 24.81 -37.62 6.28
C ILE A 221 23.30 -37.94 6.19
N LEU A 222 22.89 -39.13 6.63
CA LEU A 222 21.48 -39.52 6.64
C LEU A 222 20.67 -38.67 7.63
N ASP A 223 21.22 -38.34 8.80
CA ASP A 223 20.56 -37.47 9.77
C ASP A 223 20.42 -36.03 9.26
N ASP A 224 21.48 -35.47 8.71
CA ASP A 224 21.46 -34.13 8.12
C ASP A 224 20.49 -34.05 6.93
N GLY A 225 20.40 -35.11 6.11
CA GLY A 225 19.38 -35.24 5.08
C GLY A 225 17.96 -35.23 5.63
N ARG A 226 17.67 -36.00 6.70
CA ARG A 226 16.37 -36.00 7.38
C ARG A 226 16.03 -34.63 7.97
N ARG A 227 17.01 -33.95 8.56
CA ARG A 227 16.86 -32.60 9.12
C ARG A 227 16.57 -31.57 8.03
N LEU A 228 17.25 -31.63 6.89
CA LEU A 228 17.04 -30.75 5.74
C LEU A 228 15.60 -30.86 5.21
N VAL A 229 15.12 -32.08 4.95
CA VAL A 229 13.75 -32.32 4.45
C VAL A 229 12.71 -31.81 5.43
N SER A 230 12.92 -32.05 6.73
CA SER A 230 12.02 -31.57 7.78
C SER A 230 11.97 -30.04 7.84
N ALA A 231 13.12 -29.37 7.71
CA ALA A 231 13.20 -27.91 7.67
C ALA A 231 12.49 -27.33 6.43
N MET A 232 12.68 -27.94 5.26
CA MET A 232 11.97 -27.55 4.04
C MET A 232 10.45 -27.70 4.18
N GLY A 233 9.99 -28.79 4.82
CA GLY A 233 8.57 -29.01 5.10
C GLY A 233 7.98 -27.90 5.97
N ARG A 234 8.65 -27.53 7.07
CA ARG A 234 8.23 -26.43 7.95
C ARG A 234 8.19 -25.09 7.21
N LEU A 235 9.24 -24.78 6.44
CA LEU A 235 9.34 -23.52 5.71
C LEU A 235 8.23 -23.40 4.66
N ARG A 236 7.95 -24.48 3.92
CA ARG A 236 6.84 -24.52 2.96
C ARG A 236 5.50 -24.28 3.64
N GLU A 237 5.26 -24.92 4.79
CA GLU A 237 4.01 -24.77 5.53
C GLU A 237 3.85 -23.34 6.07
N GLU A 238 4.91 -22.75 6.59
CA GLU A 238 4.92 -21.36 7.02
C GLU A 238 4.59 -20.40 5.87
N TYR A 239 5.21 -20.56 4.70
CA TYR A 239 4.91 -19.73 3.54
C TYR A 239 3.49 -19.95 3.00
N ARG A 240 2.98 -21.19 3.05
CA ARG A 240 1.59 -21.50 2.70
C ARG A 240 0.63 -20.74 3.59
N LEU A 241 0.81 -20.83 4.91
CA LEU A 241 -0.03 -20.13 5.89
C LEU A 241 0.06 -18.60 5.74
N ARG A 242 1.26 -18.06 5.50
CA ARG A 242 1.44 -16.61 5.23
C ARG A 242 0.71 -16.18 3.96
N LEU A 243 0.75 -16.99 2.90
CA LEU A 243 0.05 -16.71 1.65
C LEU A 243 -1.48 -16.79 1.84
N GLU A 244 -1.98 -17.81 2.54
CA GLU A 244 -3.40 -17.95 2.86
C GLU A 244 -3.90 -16.78 3.73
N ALA A 245 -3.12 -16.35 4.72
CA ALA A 245 -3.45 -15.19 5.55
C ALA A 245 -3.41 -13.86 4.77
N ALA A 246 -2.45 -13.69 3.87
CA ALA A 246 -2.41 -12.51 2.99
C ALA A 246 -3.59 -12.51 1.99
N GLY A 247 -3.98 -13.69 1.50
CA GLY A 247 -5.11 -13.88 0.59
C GLY A 247 -6.46 -13.66 1.26
N SER A 248 -6.64 -14.08 2.51
CA SER A 248 -7.91 -13.93 3.24
C SER A 248 -8.27 -12.47 3.57
N GLY A 249 -7.27 -11.58 3.61
CA GLY A 249 -7.47 -10.13 3.75
C GLY A 249 -7.90 -9.44 2.44
N LEU A 250 -7.85 -10.12 1.29
CA LEU A 250 -8.26 -9.53 0.01
C LEU A 250 -9.80 -9.57 -0.11
N PRO A 251 -10.45 -8.41 -0.30
CA PRO A 251 -11.88 -8.38 -0.58
C PRO A 251 -12.18 -9.10 -1.90
N ASP A 252 -13.33 -9.76 -1.97
CA ASP A 252 -13.81 -10.35 -3.22
C ASP A 252 -13.91 -9.26 -4.32
N PRO A 253 -13.20 -9.41 -5.46
CA PRO A 253 -13.21 -8.42 -6.54
C PRO A 253 -14.61 -8.11 -7.07
N ARG A 254 -15.52 -9.11 -7.08
CA ARG A 254 -16.90 -8.90 -7.52
C ARG A 254 -17.66 -7.99 -6.56
N SER A 255 -17.44 -8.15 -5.26
CA SER A 255 -18.01 -7.28 -4.22
C SER A 255 -17.49 -5.83 -4.35
N LEU A 256 -16.18 -5.64 -4.57
CA LEU A 256 -15.60 -4.30 -4.80
C LEU A 256 -16.19 -3.61 -6.03
N ILE A 257 -16.31 -4.34 -7.15
CA ILE A 257 -16.89 -3.83 -8.38
C ILE A 257 -18.39 -3.55 -8.18
N GLY A 258 -19.12 -4.46 -7.54
CA GLY A 258 -20.55 -4.32 -7.27
C GLY A 258 -20.91 -3.03 -6.54
N ILE A 259 -20.16 -2.67 -5.49
CA ILE A 259 -20.35 -1.40 -4.77
C ILE A 259 -20.14 -0.20 -5.70
N LYS A 260 -19.13 -0.25 -6.57
CA LYS A 260 -18.85 0.85 -7.51
C LYS A 260 -19.88 0.95 -8.63
N THR A 261 -20.38 -0.19 -9.11
CA THR A 261 -21.48 -0.24 -10.09
C THR A 261 -22.75 0.36 -9.49
N GLN A 262 -23.14 -0.03 -8.28
CA GLN A 262 -24.32 0.54 -7.61
C GLN A 262 -24.18 2.06 -7.40
N GLN A 263 -23.00 2.54 -6.97
CA GLN A 263 -22.74 3.98 -6.85
C GLN A 263 -22.80 4.74 -8.18
N LEU A 264 -22.48 4.08 -9.29
CA LEU A 264 -22.59 4.67 -10.63
C LEU A 264 -24.05 4.76 -11.06
N ASP A 265 -24.82 3.69 -10.84
CA ASP A 265 -26.24 3.62 -11.17
C ASP A 265 -27.05 4.68 -10.41
N ASP A 266 -26.83 4.79 -9.09
CA ASP A 266 -27.47 5.81 -8.25
C ASP A 266 -27.18 7.24 -8.75
N ARG A 267 -25.91 7.51 -9.14
CA ARG A 267 -25.52 8.83 -9.68
C ARG A 267 -26.13 9.08 -11.05
N ALA A 268 -26.21 8.07 -11.90
CA ALA A 268 -26.83 8.16 -13.23
C ALA A 268 -28.34 8.45 -13.12
N GLU A 269 -29.04 7.78 -12.20
CA GLU A 269 -30.45 8.03 -11.95
C GLU A 269 -30.69 9.45 -11.41
N ARG A 270 -29.90 9.86 -10.40
CA ARG A 270 -29.98 11.22 -9.85
C ARG A 270 -29.71 12.30 -10.89
N LEU A 271 -28.76 12.07 -11.80
CA LEU A 271 -28.49 12.98 -12.92
C LEU A 271 -29.72 13.11 -13.83
N ASN A 272 -30.33 12.00 -14.21
CA ASN A 272 -31.52 11.99 -15.07
C ASN A 272 -32.69 12.73 -14.42
N LEU A 273 -32.96 12.47 -13.13
CA LEU A 273 -33.99 13.17 -12.36
C LEU A 273 -33.70 14.67 -12.25
N GLY A 274 -32.44 15.03 -11.96
CA GLY A 274 -31.98 16.41 -11.88
C GLY A 274 -32.16 17.17 -13.20
N LEU A 275 -31.79 16.55 -14.32
CA LEU A 275 -31.98 17.13 -15.67
C LEU A 275 -33.46 17.33 -16.00
N ARG A 276 -34.33 16.35 -15.70
CA ARG A 276 -35.78 16.48 -15.90
C ARG A 276 -36.38 17.60 -15.05
N SER A 277 -35.94 17.70 -13.79
CA SER A 277 -36.37 18.77 -12.88
C SER A 277 -35.95 20.14 -13.42
N LEU A 278 -34.69 20.30 -13.83
CA LEU A 278 -34.17 21.53 -14.41
C LEU A 278 -34.96 21.95 -15.66
N VAL A 279 -35.22 21.02 -16.58
CA VAL A 279 -36.00 21.32 -17.79
C VAL A 279 -37.43 21.74 -17.43
N ARG A 280 -38.07 21.08 -16.47
CA ARG A 280 -39.40 21.45 -15.98
C ARG A 280 -39.40 22.85 -15.38
N GLU A 281 -38.43 23.17 -14.53
CA GLU A 281 -38.28 24.48 -13.91
C GLU A 281 -38.11 25.58 -14.96
N LYS A 282 -37.23 25.37 -15.96
CA LYS A 282 -37.02 26.33 -17.04
C LYS A 282 -38.26 26.49 -17.91
N ARG A 283 -39.01 25.42 -18.22
CA ARG A 283 -40.31 25.52 -18.92
C ARG A 283 -41.32 26.30 -18.10
N SER A 284 -41.49 25.99 -16.81
CA SER A 284 -42.40 26.74 -15.95
C SER A 284 -42.02 28.22 -15.81
N ALA A 285 -40.72 28.54 -15.78
CA ALA A 285 -40.26 29.92 -15.80
C ALA A 285 -40.62 30.62 -17.13
N ALA A 286 -40.43 29.95 -18.27
CA ALA A 286 -40.82 30.46 -19.57
C ALA A 286 -42.35 30.65 -19.68
N ASP A 287 -43.14 29.67 -19.21
CA ASP A 287 -44.60 29.73 -19.19
C ASP A 287 -45.10 30.89 -18.31
N ARG A 288 -44.47 31.13 -17.15
CA ARG A 288 -44.80 32.29 -16.30
C ARG A 288 -44.51 33.61 -17.00
N CYS A 289 -43.39 33.73 -17.71
CA CYS A 289 -43.08 34.93 -18.49
C CYS A 289 -44.05 35.12 -19.66
N GLY A 290 -44.48 34.03 -20.31
CA GLY A 290 -45.46 34.06 -21.40
C GLY A 290 -46.91 34.29 -20.95
N ALA A 291 -47.27 33.91 -19.72
CA ALA A 291 -48.64 34.03 -19.21
C ALA A 291 -49.14 35.48 -19.08
N GLY A 292 -48.24 36.46 -19.00
CA GLY A 292 -48.58 37.89 -18.99
C GLY A 292 -49.13 38.41 -20.31
N ILE A 293 -48.91 37.69 -21.43
CA ILE A 293 -49.36 38.10 -22.76
C ILE A 293 -50.24 36.98 -23.32
N ARG A 294 -51.55 37.08 -23.06
CA ARG A 294 -52.57 36.23 -23.72
C ARG A 294 -53.31 37.05 -24.76
N PRO A 295 -52.95 36.97 -26.06
CA PRO A 295 -53.57 37.75 -27.12
C PRO A 295 -55.10 37.62 -27.14
N ALA A 296 -55.64 36.42 -26.88
CA ALA A 296 -57.08 36.19 -26.84
C ALA A 296 -57.80 37.00 -25.74
N ALA A 297 -57.22 37.12 -24.55
CA ALA A 297 -57.81 37.87 -23.44
C ALA A 297 -57.81 39.39 -23.71
N LEU A 298 -56.73 39.89 -24.31
CA LEU A 298 -56.63 41.28 -24.77
C LEU A 298 -57.65 41.60 -25.87
N VAL A 299 -57.80 40.73 -26.87
CA VAL A 299 -58.78 40.89 -27.96
C VAL A 299 -60.21 40.88 -27.41
N GLN A 300 -60.53 39.96 -26.49
CA GLN A 300 -61.85 39.92 -25.85
C GLN A 300 -62.14 41.17 -25.01
N LEU A 301 -61.16 41.68 -24.27
CA LEU A 301 -61.30 42.91 -23.49
C LEU A 301 -61.58 44.11 -24.41
N VAL A 302 -60.85 44.23 -25.52
CA VAL A 302 -61.03 45.30 -26.51
C VAL A 302 -62.42 45.22 -27.15
N ASN A 303 -62.86 44.02 -27.53
CA ASN A 303 -64.19 43.83 -28.13
C ASN A 303 -65.31 44.20 -27.15
N ARG A 304 -65.26 43.73 -25.89
CA ARG A 304 -66.25 44.13 -24.86
C ARG A 304 -66.32 45.63 -24.66
N ARG A 305 -65.18 46.32 -24.69
CA ARG A 305 -65.13 47.79 -24.57
C ARG A 305 -65.73 48.49 -25.79
N ARG A 306 -65.50 47.96 -27.00
CA ARG A 306 -66.14 48.45 -28.23
C ARG A 306 -67.66 48.26 -28.21
N ASP A 307 -68.12 47.07 -27.85
CA ASP A 307 -69.56 46.76 -27.78
C ASP A 307 -70.26 47.67 -26.78
N ARG A 308 -69.64 47.90 -25.61
CA ARG A 308 -70.18 48.81 -24.60
C ARG A 308 -70.22 50.26 -25.07
N ALA A 309 -69.20 50.71 -25.80
CA ALA A 309 -69.20 52.05 -26.38
C ALA A 309 -70.29 52.21 -27.44
N ALA A 310 -70.50 51.20 -28.28
CA ALA A 310 -71.56 51.18 -29.29
C ALA A 310 -72.96 51.22 -28.66
N GLU A 311 -73.20 50.42 -27.62
CA GLU A 311 -74.46 50.39 -26.88
C GLU A 311 -74.79 51.76 -26.24
N LEU A 312 -73.80 52.39 -25.60
CA LEU A 312 -73.97 53.72 -25.01
C LEU A 312 -74.26 54.79 -26.07
N GLY A 313 -73.59 54.72 -27.22
CA GLY A 313 -73.84 55.61 -28.36
C GLY A 313 -75.26 55.45 -28.93
N ALA A 314 -75.72 54.21 -29.12
CA ALA A 314 -77.06 53.92 -29.63
C ALA A 314 -78.18 54.40 -28.69
N ARG A 315 -77.94 54.40 -27.37
CA ARG A 315 -78.90 54.91 -26.38
C ARG A 315 -78.97 56.43 -26.29
N LEU A 316 -77.87 57.12 -26.57
CA LEU A 316 -77.77 58.58 -26.46
C LEU A 316 -78.63 59.30 -27.50
N GLN A 317 -78.58 58.84 -28.76
CA GLN A 317 -79.24 59.56 -29.87
C GLN A 317 -80.77 59.71 -29.71
N PRO A 318 -81.54 58.66 -29.40
CA PRO A 318 -82.99 58.78 -29.24
C PRO A 318 -83.37 59.65 -28.04
N GLN A 319 -82.58 59.62 -26.96
CA GLN A 319 -82.82 60.43 -25.77
C GLN A 319 -82.55 61.91 -26.04
N MET A 320 -81.48 62.25 -26.77
CA MET A 320 -81.22 63.62 -27.20
C MET A 320 -82.34 64.14 -28.12
N ALA A 321 -82.78 63.33 -29.09
CA ALA A 321 -83.86 63.71 -30.00
C ALA A 321 -85.18 64.01 -29.26
N ARG A 322 -85.57 63.13 -28.31
CA ARG A 322 -86.76 63.35 -27.47
C ARG A 322 -86.64 64.62 -26.63
N ARG A 323 -85.47 64.86 -26.02
CA ARG A 323 -85.26 66.03 -25.18
C ARG A 323 -85.35 67.34 -25.95
N LEU A 324 -84.85 67.37 -27.19
CA LEU A 324 -84.97 68.54 -28.05
C LEU A 324 -86.42 68.80 -28.47
N ALA A 325 -87.18 67.74 -28.78
CA ALA A 325 -88.61 67.86 -29.09
C ALA A 325 -89.43 68.44 -27.92
N GLU A 326 -89.23 67.92 -26.69
CA GLU A 326 -89.89 68.43 -25.48
C GLU A 326 -89.61 69.93 -25.22
N LEU A 327 -88.38 70.37 -25.47
CA LEU A 327 -88.01 71.77 -25.31
C LEU A 327 -88.67 72.67 -26.38
N GLY A 328 -88.82 72.16 -27.60
CA GLY A 328 -89.55 72.84 -28.69
C GLY A 328 -91.01 73.08 -28.35
N GLU A 329 -91.73 72.05 -27.88
CA GLU A 329 -93.14 72.17 -27.50
C GLU A 329 -93.34 73.17 -26.34
N ARG A 330 -92.45 73.15 -25.34
CA ARG A 330 -92.50 74.11 -24.22
C ARG A 330 -92.32 75.55 -24.67
N LEU A 331 -91.48 75.79 -25.67
CA LEU A 331 -91.26 77.13 -26.22
C LEU A 331 -92.54 77.65 -26.90
N GLU A 332 -93.19 76.79 -27.70
CA GLU A 332 -94.41 77.15 -28.43
C GLU A 332 -95.58 77.48 -27.49
N GLN A 333 -95.77 76.69 -26.43
CA GLN A 333 -96.82 76.93 -25.43
C GLN A 333 -96.65 78.27 -24.72
N ARG A 334 -95.41 78.63 -24.37
CA ARG A 334 -95.11 79.93 -23.72
C ARG A 334 -95.36 81.11 -24.67
N GLY A 335 -95.11 80.94 -25.97
CA GLY A 335 -95.44 81.94 -26.99
C GLY A 335 -96.94 82.26 -27.03
N LYS A 336 -97.80 81.23 -27.02
CA LYS A 336 -99.27 81.40 -27.05
C LYS A 336 -99.82 82.09 -25.79
N LEU A 337 -99.21 81.86 -24.62
CA LEU A 337 -99.56 82.56 -23.37
C LEU A 337 -99.19 84.04 -23.42
N LEU A 338 -98.07 84.40 -24.06
CA LEU A 338 -97.62 85.79 -24.17
C LEU A 338 -98.60 86.65 -25.00
N GLU A 339 -99.23 86.07 -26.01
CA GLU A 339 -100.21 86.77 -26.85
C GLU A 339 -101.57 87.02 -26.15
N SER A 340 -101.94 86.22 -25.14
CA SER A 340 -103.27 86.32 -24.50
C SER A 340 -103.37 87.43 -23.44
N PHE A 341 -102.24 87.90 -22.90
CA PHE A 341 -102.19 88.97 -21.89
C PHE A 341 -101.99 90.38 -22.47
N SER A 342 -102.02 90.55 -23.80
CA SER A 342 -101.87 91.86 -24.44
C SER A 342 -103.19 92.65 -24.47
N TYR A 343 -103.16 93.87 -23.92
CA TYR A 343 -104.33 94.76 -23.81
C TYR A 343 -104.92 95.18 -25.18
N ASN A 344 -104.18 94.99 -26.27
CA ASN A 344 -104.63 95.30 -27.63
C ASN A 344 -105.92 94.53 -28.01
N ARG A 345 -106.10 93.29 -27.55
CA ARG A 345 -107.34 92.52 -27.78
C ARG A 345 -108.55 93.05 -26.99
N VAL A 346 -108.33 93.83 -25.94
CA VAL A 346 -109.42 94.42 -25.13
C VAL A 346 -109.97 95.68 -25.81
N LEU A 347 -109.11 96.47 -26.45
CA LEU A 347 -109.53 97.60 -27.30
C LEU A 347 -110.30 97.14 -28.54
N ASP A 348 -109.96 95.97 -29.11
CA ASP A 348 -110.71 95.35 -30.21
C ASP A 348 -112.16 94.98 -29.85
N ARG A 349 -112.48 94.84 -28.55
CA ARG A 349 -113.80 94.44 -28.04
C ARG A 349 -114.72 95.62 -27.70
N GLY A 350 -114.35 96.86 -28.05
CA GLY A 350 -115.22 98.04 -27.95
C GLY A 350 -115.17 98.81 -26.62
N PHE A 351 -114.16 98.55 -25.78
CA PHE A 351 -113.93 99.31 -24.54
C PHE A 351 -112.97 100.47 -24.77
N ALA A 352 -113.17 101.58 -24.04
CA ALA A 352 -112.29 102.75 -24.08
C ALA A 352 -111.41 102.80 -22.83
N LEU A 353 -110.11 103.05 -23.02
CA LEU A 353 -109.16 103.24 -21.93
C LEU A 353 -109.16 104.70 -21.49
N VAL A 354 -109.56 104.97 -20.25
CA VAL A 354 -109.57 106.33 -19.69
C VAL A 354 -108.19 106.65 -19.10
N GLN A 355 -107.55 107.71 -19.55
CA GLN A 355 -106.21 108.13 -19.13
C GLN A 355 -106.22 109.56 -18.56
N ASP A 356 -105.35 109.86 -17.61
CA ASP A 356 -105.13 111.23 -17.12
C ASP A 356 -104.23 112.05 -18.08
N ARG A 357 -103.90 113.29 -17.70
CA ARG A 357 -103.03 114.20 -18.47
C ARG A 357 -101.59 113.70 -18.72
N HIS A 358 -101.16 112.66 -18.01
CA HIS A 358 -99.84 112.02 -18.12
C HIS A 358 -99.90 110.62 -18.77
N GLY A 359 -101.06 110.21 -19.29
CA GLY A 359 -101.23 108.94 -19.99
C GLY A 359 -101.41 107.71 -19.08
N GLN A 360 -101.62 107.90 -17.78
CA GLN A 360 -101.87 106.78 -16.87
C GLN A 360 -103.35 106.42 -16.79
N PRO A 361 -103.72 105.12 -16.78
CA PRO A 361 -105.10 104.71 -16.74
C PRO A 361 -105.76 105.08 -15.41
N VAL A 362 -106.91 105.75 -15.49
CA VAL A 362 -107.68 106.18 -14.33
C VAL A 362 -108.79 105.16 -14.09
N THR A 363 -108.64 104.34 -13.05
CA THR A 363 -109.53 103.23 -12.74
C THR A 363 -110.65 103.57 -11.76
N ASP A 364 -110.49 104.66 -11.00
CA ASP A 364 -111.36 104.97 -9.87
C ASP A 364 -112.02 106.34 -10.02
N THR A 365 -113.30 106.42 -9.65
CA THR A 365 -114.15 107.62 -9.82
C THR A 365 -113.62 108.84 -9.07
N ALA A 366 -113.02 108.65 -7.90
CA ALA A 366 -112.40 109.72 -7.10
C ALA A 366 -111.21 110.38 -7.81
N ARG A 367 -110.39 109.59 -8.53
CA ARG A 367 -109.26 110.11 -9.32
C ARG A 367 -109.74 110.80 -10.60
N ALA A 368 -110.84 110.32 -11.18
CA ALA A 368 -111.45 110.94 -12.34
C ALA A 368 -112.03 112.33 -12.01
N THR A 369 -112.67 112.50 -10.85
CA THR A 369 -113.20 113.82 -10.42
C THR A 369 -112.09 114.80 -10.06
N ALA A 370 -111.02 114.34 -9.39
CA ALA A 370 -109.88 115.20 -9.03
C ALA A 370 -109.08 115.71 -10.25
N ALA A 371 -109.04 114.95 -11.35
CA ALA A 371 -108.31 115.34 -12.55
C ALA A 371 -109.02 116.43 -13.37
N GLY A 372 -110.35 116.56 -13.26
CA GLY A 372 -111.19 117.56 -13.95
C GLY A 372 -111.25 117.43 -15.49
N ARG A 373 -110.21 116.89 -16.14
CA ARG A 373 -110.12 116.56 -17.57
C ARG A 373 -109.38 115.21 -17.75
N VAL A 374 -109.94 114.32 -18.58
CA VAL A 374 -109.41 112.98 -18.89
C VAL A 374 -109.40 112.73 -20.41
N THR A 375 -108.59 111.79 -20.88
CA THR A 375 -108.53 111.38 -22.30
C THR A 375 -109.08 109.96 -22.45
N LEU A 376 -110.03 109.76 -23.35
CA LEU A 376 -110.60 108.44 -23.68
C LEU A 376 -109.92 107.89 -24.93
N ARG A 377 -109.24 106.75 -24.83
CA ARG A 377 -108.57 106.07 -25.95
C ARG A 377 -109.39 104.88 -26.43
N PHE A 378 -109.83 104.96 -27.68
CA PHE A 378 -110.53 103.91 -28.41
C PHE A 378 -109.56 103.16 -29.34
N LYS A 379 -110.03 102.10 -29.98
CA LYS A 379 -109.29 101.31 -30.98
C LYS A 379 -108.69 102.19 -32.10
N ASP A 380 -109.38 103.26 -32.45
CA ASP A 380 -109.16 104.08 -33.64
C ASP A 380 -108.76 105.54 -33.35
N GLY A 381 -108.78 105.99 -32.09
CA GLY A 381 -108.41 107.38 -31.75
C GLY A 381 -108.48 107.72 -30.27
N SER A 382 -108.13 108.95 -29.90
CA SER A 382 -108.19 109.45 -28.52
C SER A 382 -108.92 110.80 -28.46
N LEU A 383 -109.82 110.98 -27.48
CA LEU A 383 -110.68 112.16 -27.32
C LEU A 383 -110.59 112.75 -25.89
N PRO A 384 -110.42 114.07 -25.72
CA PRO A 384 -110.45 114.71 -24.40
C PRO A 384 -111.88 114.90 -23.89
N ALA A 385 -112.10 114.62 -22.61
CA ALA A 385 -113.38 114.75 -21.89
C ALA A 385 -113.20 115.52 -20.57
N ARG A 386 -114.24 116.25 -20.14
CA ARG A 386 -114.26 117.02 -18.87
C ARG A 386 -115.29 116.43 -17.92
N ILE A 387 -114.99 116.37 -16.63
CA ILE A 387 -115.86 115.77 -15.61
C ILE A 387 -116.40 116.88 -14.70
N GLU A 388 -117.72 117.03 -14.61
CA GLU A 388 -118.41 118.01 -13.75
C GLU A 388 -119.23 117.29 -12.67
N ALA A 389 -119.26 117.84 -11.45
CA ALA A 389 -119.97 117.30 -10.29
C ALA A 389 -121.32 118.02 -10.11
N GLY A 390 -122.43 117.28 -10.20
CA GLY A 390 -123.79 117.81 -10.03
C GLY A 390 -124.83 116.73 -9.72
N ASP A 391 -125.76 117.08 -8.83
CA ASP A 391 -126.94 116.32 -8.40
C ASP A 391 -128.03 116.27 -9.49
N GLY A 392 -128.63 115.08 -9.67
CA GLY A 392 -130.02 114.88 -10.11
C GLY A 392 -130.34 114.90 -11.61
N GLY A 393 -131.01 113.83 -12.10
CA GLY A 393 -131.96 113.95 -13.23
C GLY A 393 -131.88 112.86 -14.30
N ALA A 394 -132.79 111.90 -14.23
CA ALA A 394 -133.01 110.89 -15.26
C ALA A 394 -133.61 111.48 -16.55
N ALA A 395 -133.05 111.08 -17.70
CA ALA A 395 -133.72 111.05 -19.01
C ALA A 395 -133.17 109.80 -19.71
N GLY A 396 -133.93 108.76 -20.04
CA GLY A 396 -135.16 108.77 -20.81
C GLY A 396 -134.89 107.98 -22.09
N TYR A 397 -135.20 106.68 -22.07
CA TYR A 397 -134.96 105.68 -23.12
C TYR A 397 -135.44 106.07 -24.53
N ALA A 398 -134.76 105.55 -25.56
CA ALA A 398 -135.38 105.25 -26.86
C ALA A 398 -135.02 103.82 -27.31
N LYS A 399 -136.03 103.09 -27.80
CA LYS A 399 -136.04 101.64 -28.01
C LYS A 399 -136.02 101.31 -29.51
N LYS A 400 -135.12 100.38 -29.88
CA LYS A 400 -135.20 99.36 -30.96
C LYS A 400 -135.12 99.84 -32.43
N PRO A 401 -134.58 98.99 -33.34
CA PRO A 401 -135.24 97.75 -33.77
C PRO A 401 -134.35 96.47 -33.89
N ARG A 402 -135.01 95.31 -33.92
CA ARG A 402 -134.56 94.00 -34.46
C ARG A 402 -135.15 93.87 -35.89
N PRO A 403 -134.70 92.99 -36.82
CA PRO A 403 -134.20 91.60 -36.63
C PRO A 403 -133.01 91.22 -37.58
N ARG A 404 -132.38 90.04 -37.51
CA ARG A 404 -132.77 88.77 -38.20
C ARG A 404 -131.93 87.57 -37.73
N SER A 405 -132.51 86.38 -37.86
CA SER A 405 -132.05 85.07 -37.41
C SER A 405 -131.40 84.23 -38.53
N LYS A 406 -130.35 83.47 -38.17
CA LYS A 406 -129.94 82.08 -38.58
C LYS A 406 -129.74 81.76 -40.08
N PRO A 407 -128.80 80.85 -40.44
CA PRO A 407 -129.00 79.40 -40.24
C PRO A 407 -127.78 78.56 -39.79
N THR A 408 -128.10 77.48 -39.08
CA THR A 408 -127.38 76.19 -38.92
C THR A 408 -127.90 75.20 -39.99
N PRO A 409 -127.43 73.95 -40.08
CA PRO A 409 -126.08 73.35 -40.03
C PRO A 409 -125.85 72.46 -41.29
N ASP A 410 -124.73 71.73 -41.40
CA ASP A 410 -124.80 70.45 -42.12
C ASP A 410 -123.99 69.35 -41.42
N LYS A 411 -124.66 68.21 -41.29
CA LYS A 411 -124.16 66.91 -40.86
C LYS A 411 -124.08 66.09 -42.12
N ASP A 412 -122.95 65.44 -42.38
CA ASP A 412 -123.01 64.23 -43.19
C ASP A 412 -122.19 63.10 -42.55
N GLN A 413 -122.96 62.10 -42.11
CA GLN A 413 -122.55 60.76 -41.72
C GLN A 413 -122.83 59.87 -42.93
N GLY A 414 -121.81 59.17 -43.43
CA GLY A 414 -121.95 57.91 -44.17
C GLY A 414 -120.84 56.98 -43.65
N SER A 415 -121.13 55.91 -42.89
CA SER A 415 -121.86 54.67 -43.20
C SER A 415 -120.99 53.61 -43.90
N LEU A 416 -120.52 52.67 -43.07
CA LEU A 416 -120.44 51.21 -43.26
C LEU A 416 -119.84 50.64 -44.56
N LEU A 417 -118.65 50.03 -44.42
CA LEU A 417 -118.46 48.58 -44.51
C LEU A 417 -117.20 48.14 -43.77
#